data_AF-A0A455XBP1-F1
#
_entry.id   AF-A0A455XBP1-F1
#
_cell.length_a   1.000
_cell.length_b   1.000
_cell.length_c   1.000
_cell.angle_alpha   90.00
_cell.angle_beta   90.00
_cell.angle_gamma   90.00
#
_symmetry.space_group_name_H-M   'P 1'
#
loop_
_entity.id
_entity.type
_entity.pdbx_description
1 polymer ?
#
loop_
_entity_poly.entity_id
_entity_poly.type
_entity_poly.pdbx_seq_one_letter_code
_entity_poly.pdbx_strand_id
1 'polypeptide(L)'
;MPDHAHMLISIPPKYSVSQVIGYIKGRSAIHLARVYGERKRNFVGQHFWARGYFVSMVGRDEESIRQYIRHQEEEDKRLEQMQLWR
;
A
#
# COMPACT_ATOMS: atom_id res chain seq x y z
N MET A 1 9.41 -3.65 8.91
CA MET A 1 8.26 -4.58 8.80
C MET A 1 7.51 -4.15 7.56
N PRO A 2 7.03 -5.07 6.69
CA PRO A 2 6.29 -4.70 5.50
C PRO A 2 4.88 -4.27 5.92
N ASP A 3 4.75 -3.03 6.37
CA ASP A 3 3.54 -2.44 6.94
C ASP A 3 2.81 -1.49 5.97
N HIS A 4 3.35 -1.33 4.77
CA HIS A 4 2.82 -0.48 3.71
C HIS A 4 2.95 -1.14 2.33
N ALA A 5 2.24 -0.60 1.34
CA ALA A 5 2.24 -1.10 -0.03
C ALA A 5 2.55 0.03 -1.02
N HIS A 6 3.51 -0.19 -1.91
CA HIS A 6 3.82 0.68 -3.04
C HIS A 6 3.14 0.18 -4.31
N MET A 7 2.52 1.07 -5.07
CA MET A 7 1.82 0.72 -6.30
C MET A 7 2.06 1.77 -7.38
N LEU A 8 2.43 1.32 -8.59
CA LEU A 8 2.44 2.14 -9.79
C LEU A 8 1.17 1.85 -10.60
N ILE A 9 0.26 2.82 -10.66
CA ILE A 9 -1.05 2.67 -11.31
C ILE A 9 -1.34 3.81 -12.28
N SER A 10 -1.93 3.48 -13.43
CA SER A 10 -2.46 4.47 -14.37
C SER A 10 -3.92 4.75 -14.06
N ILE A 11 -4.27 6.01 -13.79
CA ILE A 11 -5.62 6.45 -13.45
C ILE A 11 -6.15 7.33 -14.59
N PRO A 12 -7.29 6.97 -15.23
CA PRO A 12 -7.93 7.85 -16.19
C PRO A 12 -8.30 9.20 -15.56
N PRO A 13 -8.09 10.33 -16.25
CA PRO A 13 -8.25 11.67 -15.66
C PRO A 13 -9.68 12.01 -15.22
N LYS A 14 -10.67 11.23 -15.66
CA LYS A 14 -12.07 11.35 -15.21
C LYS A 14 -12.29 10.89 -13.76
N TYR A 15 -11.35 10.14 -13.18
CA TYR A 15 -11.43 9.67 -11.81
C TYR A 15 -10.46 10.45 -10.93
N SER A 16 -10.92 10.88 -9.76
CA SER A 16 -10.03 11.45 -8.77
C SER A 16 -9.13 10.37 -8.16
N VAL A 17 -7.87 10.72 -7.88
CA VAL A 17 -6.91 9.83 -7.21
C VAL A 17 -7.48 9.33 -5.88
N SER A 18 -8.11 10.22 -5.10
CA SER A 18 -8.71 9.90 -3.81
C SER A 18 -9.82 8.84 -3.91
N GLN A 19 -10.66 8.89 -4.94
CA GLN A 19 -11.67 7.87 -5.18
C GLN A 19 -11.05 6.51 -5.49
N VAL A 20 -10.04 6.47 -6.36
CA VAL A 20 -9.37 5.22 -6.75
C VAL A 20 -8.67 4.59 -5.54
N ILE A 21 -7.90 5.37 -4.79
CA ILE A 21 -7.20 4.87 -3.59
C ILE A 21 -8.19 4.47 -2.50
N GLY A 22 -9.27 5.23 -2.30
CA GLY A 22 -10.35 4.87 -1.37
C GLY A 22 -11.00 3.54 -1.73
N TYR A 23 -11.26 3.30 -3.02
CA TYR A 23 -11.80 2.04 -3.51
C TYR A 23 -10.83 0.87 -3.28
N ILE A 24 -9.55 1.03 -3.63
CA ILE A 24 -8.52 0.00 -3.44
C ILE A 24 -8.39 -0.36 -1.96
N LYS A 25 -8.21 0.64 -1.09
CA LYS A 25 -8.07 0.43 0.37
C LYS A 25 -9.32 -0.22 0.96
N GLY A 26 -10.51 0.22 0.56
CA GLY A 26 -11.77 -0.33 1.06
C GLY A 26 -12.01 -1.78 0.64
N ARG A 27 -11.86 -2.09 -0.66
CA ARG A 27 -12.09 -3.43 -1.20
C ARG A 27 -11.05 -4.44 -0.72
N SER A 28 -9.78 -4.06 -0.66
CA SER A 28 -8.71 -4.91 -0.14
C SER A 28 -8.92 -5.24 1.34
N ALA A 29 -9.26 -4.25 2.18
CA ALA A 29 -9.55 -4.49 3.59
C ALA A 29 -10.73 -5.47 3.79
N ILE A 30 -11.81 -5.31 3.02
CA ILE A 30 -12.95 -6.24 3.06
C ILE A 30 -12.55 -7.64 2.59
N HIS A 31 -11.77 -7.73 1.51
CA HIS A 31 -11.33 -9.00 0.97
C HIS A 31 -10.43 -9.74 1.96
N LEU A 32 -9.44 -9.05 2.53
CA LEU A 32 -8.52 -9.64 3.51
C LEU A 32 -9.27 -10.09 4.78
N ALA A 33 -10.21 -9.28 5.28
CA ALA A 33 -11.04 -9.65 6.42
C ALA A 33 -11.91 -10.89 6.14
N ARG A 34 -12.34 -11.10 4.89
CA ARG A 34 -13.12 -12.29 4.49
C ARG A 34 -12.26 -13.54 4.32
N VAL A 35 -11.08 -13.40 3.71
CA VAL A 35 -10.22 -14.54 3.34
C VAL A 35 -9.36 -15.00 4.52
N TYR A 36 -8.79 -14.06 5.28
CA TYR A 36 -7.83 -14.34 6.35
C TYR A 36 -8.35 -13.99 7.75
N GLY A 37 -9.56 -13.41 7.84
CA GLY A 37 -10.20 -13.11 9.12
C GLY A 37 -10.76 -14.36 9.78
N GLU A 38 -9.88 -15.29 10.18
CA GLU A 38 -10.29 -16.44 10.98
C GLU A 38 -10.75 -15.97 12.38
N ARG A 39 -12.03 -16.23 12.68
CA ARG A 39 -12.62 -16.39 14.02
C ARG A 39 -12.82 -15.19 14.96
N LYS A 40 -12.44 -13.94 14.66
CA LYS A 40 -12.88 -12.81 15.51
C LYS A 40 -14.16 -12.17 14.97
N ARG A 41 -15.29 -12.77 15.39
CA ARG A 41 -16.60 -12.11 15.50
C ARG A 41 -16.35 -10.71 16.08
N ASN A 42 -16.60 -9.66 15.29
CA ASN A 42 -16.46 -8.22 15.60
C ASN A 42 -15.15 -7.55 15.15
N PHE A 43 -15.07 -7.24 13.85
CA PHE A 43 -14.16 -6.21 13.30
C PHE A 43 -14.64 -4.77 13.58
N VAL A 44 -15.50 -4.56 14.58
CA VAL A 44 -16.01 -3.23 14.91
C VAL A 44 -14.86 -2.41 15.51
N GLY A 45 -14.38 -1.41 14.76
CA GLY A 45 -13.30 -0.52 15.18
C GLY A 45 -11.88 -0.92 14.76
N GLN A 46 -11.69 -2.01 14.00
CA GLN A 46 -10.37 -2.34 13.42
C GLN A 46 -10.21 -1.75 12.01
N HIS A 47 -9.08 -1.10 11.77
CA HIS A 47 -8.71 -0.55 10.47
C HIS A 47 -7.48 -1.28 9.93
N PHE A 48 -7.61 -1.89 8.76
CA PHE A 48 -6.48 -2.57 8.11
C PHE A 48 -5.46 -1.56 7.55
N TRP A 49 -5.94 -0.47 6.94
CA TRP A 49 -5.10 0.58 6.41
C TRP A 49 -5.10 1.81 7.33
N ALA A 50 -3.98 2.55 7.35
CA ALA A 50 -3.93 3.89 7.91
C ALA A 50 -4.92 4.84 7.21
N ARG A 51 -5.34 5.92 7.87
CA ARG A 51 -6.26 6.92 7.27
C ARG A 51 -5.64 7.62 6.05
N GLY A 52 -4.35 7.96 6.12
CA GLY A 52 -3.62 8.64 5.06
C GLY A 52 -3.19 7.73 3.91
N TYR A 53 -2.71 8.35 2.84
CA TYR A 53 -1.99 7.72 1.73
C TYR A 53 -1.04 8.76 1.13
N PHE A 54 0.04 8.30 0.50
CA PHE A 54 0.96 9.14 -0.25
C PHE A 54 0.74 8.92 -1.74
N VAL A 55 0.78 10.00 -2.53
CA VAL A 55 0.73 9.93 -3.98
C VAL A 55 1.70 10.94 -4.57
N SER A 56 2.44 10.52 -5.58
CA SER A 56 3.25 11.39 -6.42
C SER A 56 2.79 11.23 -7.86
N MET A 57 2.58 12.35 -8.56
CA MET A 57 2.27 12.31 -9.99
C MET A 57 3.55 12.04 -10.77
N VAL A 58 3.46 11.08 -11.68
CA VAL A 58 4.58 10.62 -12.47
C VAL A 58 4.47 11.24 -13.87
N GLY A 59 5.47 12.05 -14.22
CA GLY A 59 5.66 12.51 -15.61
C GLY A 59 6.20 11.41 -16.51
N ARG A 60 6.71 11.78 -17.69
CA ARG A 60 7.13 10.89 -18.80
C ARG A 60 8.16 9.79 -18.48
N ASP A 61 8.73 9.74 -17.28
CA ASP A 61 9.84 8.86 -16.93
C ASP A 61 9.41 7.74 -15.97
N GLU A 62 8.73 6.74 -16.54
CA GLU A 62 8.25 5.55 -15.82
C GLU A 62 9.39 4.66 -15.31
N GLU A 63 10.53 4.64 -16.01
CA GLU A 63 11.65 3.76 -15.69
C GLU A 63 12.35 4.20 -14.40
N SER A 64 12.64 5.50 -14.26
CA SER A 64 13.23 6.05 -13.02
C SER A 64 12.41 5.73 -11.77
N ILE A 65 11.09 5.65 -11.90
CA ILE A 65 10.19 5.36 -10.76
C ILE A 65 10.08 3.88 -10.47
N ARG A 66 10.12 3.03 -11.51
CA ARG A 66 10.27 1.58 -11.31
C ARG A 66 11.55 1.28 -10.54
N GLN A 67 12.64 1.97 -10.87
CA GLN A 67 13.91 1.87 -10.14
C GLN A 67 13.78 2.41 -8.71
N TYR A 68 13.10 3.54 -8.50
CA TYR A 68 12.85 4.09 -7.16
C TYR A 68 12.06 3.13 -6.25
N ILE A 69 10.98 2.52 -6.76
CA ILE A 69 10.17 1.55 -5.99
C ILE A 69 11.02 0.33 -5.62
N ARG A 70 11.81 -0.19 -6.55
CA ARG A 70 12.72 -1.32 -6.27
C ARG A 70 13.75 -0.98 -5.21
N HIS A 71 14.39 0.19 -5.30
CA HIS A 71 15.36 0.63 -4.30
C HIS A 71 14.71 0.86 -2.93
N GLN A 72 13.46 1.36 -2.87
CA GLN A 72 12.73 1.46 -1.60
C GLN A 72 12.49 0.09 -0.97
N GLU A 73 12.03 -0.90 -1.76
CA GLU A 73 11.83 -2.26 -1.27
C GLU A 73 13.14 -2.92 -0.78
N GLU A 74 14.27 -2.64 -1.45
CA GLU A 74 15.59 -3.12 -1.04
C GLU A 74 16.07 -2.46 0.26
N GLU A 75 15.93 -1.15 0.39
CA GLU A 75 16.32 -0.42 1.60
C GLU A 75 15.44 -0.81 2.81
N ASP A 76 14.13 -0.99 2.61
CA ASP A 76 13.23 -1.48 3.66
C ASP A 76 13.63 -2.88 4.15
N LYS A 77 13.99 -3.79 3.23
CA LYS A 77 14.54 -5.11 3.58
C LYS A 77 15.86 -5.00 4.35
N ARG A 78 16.75 -4.08 3.94
CA ARG A 78 18.03 -3.86 4.62
C ARG A 78 17.84 -3.32 6.03
N LEU A 79 16.92 -2.37 6.22
CA LEU A 79 16.56 -1.81 7.51
C LEU A 79 15.94 -2.87 8.44
N GLU A 80 15.05 -3.72 7.92
CA GLU A 80 14.54 -4.88 8.65
C GLU A 80 15.66 -5.82 9.09
N GLN A 81 16.57 -6.16 8.18
CA GLN A 81 17.68 -7.05 8.48
C GLN A 81 18.58 -6.45 9.56
N MET A 82 18.83 -5.14 9.58
CA MET A 82 19.61 -4.51 10.66
C MET A 82 18.86 -4.47 12.00
N GLN A 83 17.53 -4.34 12.00
CA GLN A 83 16.72 -4.35 13.22
C GLN A 83 16.56 -5.75 13.83
N LEU A 84 16.61 -6.81 13.02
CA LEU A 84 16.52 -8.21 13.45
C LEU A 84 17.72 -8.68 14.30
N TRP A 85 18.85 -7.97 14.26
CA TRP A 85 20.10 -8.34 14.94
C TRP A 85 20.32 -7.53 16.23
N ARG A 86 19.27 -6.88 16.72
CA ARG A 86 19.28 -6.07 17.95
C ARG A 86 18.41 -6.70 19.05
#